data_AF-A0A6I9MAH1-F1
#
_entry.id   AF-A0A6I9MAH1-F1
#
_cell.length_a   1.000
_cell.length_b   1.000
_cell.length_c   1.000
_cell.angle_alpha   90.00
_cell.angle_beta   90.00
_cell.angle_gamma   90.00
#
_symmetry.space_group_name_H-M   'P 1'
#
loop_
_entity.id
_entity.type
_entity.pdbx_description
1 polymer ?
#
loop_
_entity_poly.entity_id
_entity_poly.type
_entity_poly.pdbx_seq_one_letter_code
_entity_poly.pdbx_strand_id
1 'polypeptide(L)'
;KEIQLEIAKAAGGMAVTVDLDTDCAQLVLDVGALTLGEKNRKKMKSHRLRKRENENISRAVCALLNSGGGVIKVQIENEDYNFTRDGLGVDLEASLCKCLPFVNWHLDVTEDGGYVYIFVKSWSLDVFGLPIGTLRTNLYTRSMSSSVEVNAAAALEFLQDLKETGGRSCVGPELPAHRVCPGVEEESLVEDLAAAVFNKTQFQHQEDFPFSRSSFVEVTLLSGKQLQKHIKELIPRHVSAFANTDGGYLFIGLDGTEQQIIGFEAERSDLEHLESEIDKCIQQLPVTHFCEEQEKIKYTCKFIPVHRSG
;
A
#
# COMPACT_ATOMS: atom_id res chain seq x y z
N LYS A 1 -5.29 38.73 -7.47
CA LYS A 1 -4.13 38.71 -8.39
C LYS A 1 -3.42 37.38 -8.18
N GLU A 2 -3.81 36.36 -8.94
CA GLU A 2 -3.36 34.97 -8.76
C GLU A 2 -1.89 34.83 -9.18
N ILE A 3 -1.04 34.34 -8.27
CA ILE A 3 0.36 34.00 -8.61
C ILE A 3 0.38 32.51 -8.92
N GLN A 4 0.58 32.17 -10.19
CA GLN A 4 0.81 30.78 -10.60
C GLN A 4 2.28 30.41 -10.37
N LEU A 5 2.53 29.43 -9.50
CA LEU A 5 3.83 28.78 -9.41
C LEU A 5 3.85 27.64 -10.44
N GLU A 6 4.51 27.87 -11.58
CA GLU A 6 4.71 26.84 -12.61
C GLU A 6 5.70 25.77 -12.11
N ILE A 7 5.19 24.73 -11.49
CA ILE A 7 5.90 23.46 -11.35
C ILE A 7 5.51 22.59 -12.55
N ALA A 8 6.51 22.17 -13.33
CA ALA A 8 6.35 21.53 -14.63
C ALA A 8 5.23 20.46 -14.66
N LYS A 9 4.24 20.67 -15.54
CA LYS A 9 3.15 19.71 -15.80
C LYS A 9 3.71 18.42 -16.38
N ALA A 10 3.88 17.39 -15.54
CA ALA A 10 3.86 16.01 -15.99
C ALA A 10 2.40 15.63 -16.36
N ALA A 11 2.21 14.68 -17.28
CA ALA A 11 0.89 14.23 -17.71
C ALA A 11 0.04 13.75 -16.50
N GLY A 12 -0.92 14.57 -16.07
CA GLY A 12 -1.73 14.36 -14.86
C GLY A 12 -1.40 15.25 -13.65
N GLY A 13 -0.56 16.28 -13.81
CA GLY A 13 -0.14 17.18 -12.72
C GLY A 13 -1.25 18.13 -12.24
N MET A 14 -1.45 18.19 -10.92
CA MET A 14 -2.25 19.18 -10.21
C MET A 14 -1.56 20.55 -10.29
N ALA A 15 -2.32 21.62 -10.57
CA ALA A 15 -1.77 22.97 -10.54
C ALA A 15 -1.89 23.56 -9.14
N VAL A 16 -0.85 24.26 -8.69
CA VAL A 16 -0.79 24.90 -7.37
C VAL A 16 -0.86 26.41 -7.58
N THR A 17 -1.87 27.06 -7.03
CA THR A 17 -1.98 28.52 -7.01
C THR A 17 -2.17 29.01 -5.58
N VAL A 18 -1.77 30.26 -5.32
CA VAL A 18 -2.08 30.93 -4.07
C VAL A 18 -3.09 32.02 -4.40
N ASP A 19 -4.29 31.88 -3.84
CA ASP A 19 -5.28 32.94 -3.92
C ASP A 19 -4.93 34.01 -2.89
N LEU A 20 -4.68 35.22 -3.38
CA LEU A 20 -4.33 36.40 -2.60
C LEU A 20 -5.50 37.39 -2.47
N ASP A 21 -6.65 37.09 -3.10
CA ASP A 21 -7.80 37.99 -3.16
C ASP A 21 -8.74 37.84 -1.94
N THR A 22 -8.47 36.88 -1.05
CA THR A 22 -9.13 36.73 0.26
C THR A 22 -8.25 37.29 1.38
N ASP A 23 -8.86 37.79 2.46
CA ASP A 23 -8.16 38.37 3.64
C ASP A 23 -7.19 37.39 4.34
N CYS A 24 -7.23 36.11 3.94
CA CYS A 24 -6.24 35.09 4.28
C CYS A 24 -5.77 34.45 2.96
N ALA A 25 -4.47 34.51 2.65
CA ALA A 25 -3.94 33.78 1.50
C ALA A 25 -4.22 32.28 1.64
N GLN A 26 -5.04 31.71 0.74
CA GLN A 26 -5.37 30.29 0.76
C GLN A 26 -4.62 29.55 -0.34
N LEU A 27 -4.02 28.41 0.02
CA LEU A 27 -3.42 27.50 -0.95
C LEU A 27 -4.54 26.82 -1.75
N VAL A 28 -4.51 26.97 -3.07
CA VAL A 28 -5.49 26.38 -3.98
C VAL A 28 -4.84 25.28 -4.83
N LEU A 29 -5.41 24.08 -4.78
CA LEU A 29 -5.02 22.96 -5.65
C LEU A 29 -6.09 22.75 -6.71
N ASP A 30 -5.75 23.02 -7.96
CA ASP A 30 -6.62 22.73 -9.10
C ASP A 30 -6.34 21.30 -9.59
N VAL A 31 -7.36 20.44 -9.47
CA VAL A 31 -7.29 19.02 -9.87
C VAL A 31 -7.87 18.77 -11.26
N GLY A 32 -8.32 19.82 -11.97
CA GLY A 32 -8.88 19.77 -13.30
C GLY A 32 -10.34 19.32 -13.35
N ALA A 33 -10.76 18.89 -14.54
CA ALA A 33 -12.12 18.42 -14.80
C ALA A 33 -12.34 16.97 -14.32
N LEU A 34 -13.38 16.76 -13.53
CA LEU A 34 -13.77 15.46 -12.98
C LEU A 34 -15.27 15.20 -13.17
N THR A 35 -15.62 13.93 -13.37
CA THR A 35 -17.00 13.47 -13.29
C THR A 35 -17.43 13.35 -11.83
N LEU A 36 -18.48 14.08 -11.42
CA LEU A 36 -19.03 14.09 -10.07
C LEU A 36 -20.45 13.50 -10.02
N GLY A 37 -20.86 13.11 -8.81
CA GLY A 37 -22.19 12.58 -8.52
C GLY A 37 -22.30 11.07 -8.73
N GLU A 38 -22.93 10.38 -7.78
CA GLU A 38 -22.91 8.92 -7.71
C GLU A 38 -23.43 8.24 -8.98
N LYS A 39 -24.49 8.78 -9.56
CA LYS A 39 -25.10 8.24 -10.79
C LYS A 39 -24.13 8.34 -11.98
N ASN A 40 -23.44 9.46 -12.14
CA ASN A 40 -22.54 9.68 -13.27
C ASN A 40 -21.22 8.94 -13.07
N ARG A 41 -20.67 8.92 -11.85
CA ARG A 41 -19.49 8.12 -11.50
C ARG A 41 -19.69 6.62 -11.71
N LYS A 42 -20.89 6.10 -11.45
CA LYS A 42 -21.26 4.70 -11.79
C LYS A 42 -21.34 4.44 -13.30
N LYS A 43 -21.72 5.44 -14.10
CA LYS A 43 -21.86 5.34 -15.57
C LYS A 43 -20.53 5.52 -16.33
N MET A 44 -19.45 5.94 -15.65
CA MET A 44 -18.14 6.11 -16.27
C MET A 44 -17.67 4.79 -16.91
N LYS A 45 -17.43 4.82 -18.23
CA LYS A 45 -16.95 3.64 -18.97
C LYS A 45 -15.54 3.22 -18.56
N SER A 46 -14.69 4.18 -18.19
CA SER A 46 -13.30 3.93 -17.82
C SER A 46 -13.14 3.81 -16.31
N HIS A 47 -13.06 2.57 -15.82
CA HIS A 47 -12.72 2.30 -14.41
C HIS A 47 -11.36 2.90 -14.01
N ARG A 48 -10.39 2.89 -14.93
CA ARG A 48 -9.05 3.46 -14.68
C ARG A 48 -9.09 4.97 -14.48
N LEU A 49 -9.91 5.68 -15.27
CA LEU A 49 -10.09 7.12 -15.12
C LEU A 49 -10.78 7.44 -13.80
N ARG A 50 -11.90 6.76 -13.50
CA ARG A 50 -12.63 6.91 -12.23
C ARG A 50 -11.72 6.75 -11.01
N LYS A 51 -10.86 5.72 -11.01
CA LYS A 51 -9.87 5.47 -9.96
C LYS A 51 -8.83 6.59 -9.88
N ARG A 52 -8.32 7.07 -11.01
CA ARG A 52 -7.34 8.16 -11.07
C ARG A 52 -7.89 9.47 -10.51
N GLU A 53 -9.10 9.85 -10.90
CA GLU A 53 -9.75 11.06 -10.37
C GLU A 53 -9.90 11.01 -8.85
N ASN A 54 -10.29 9.83 -8.33
CA ASN A 54 -10.43 9.58 -6.90
C ASN A 54 -9.09 9.67 -6.15
N GLU A 55 -8.04 9.07 -6.72
CA GLU A 55 -6.68 9.18 -6.19
C GLU A 55 -6.18 10.63 -6.20
N ASN A 56 -6.50 11.41 -7.23
CA ASN A 56 -6.11 12.82 -7.31
C ASN A 56 -6.76 13.67 -6.21
N ILE A 57 -8.07 13.52 -5.98
CA ILE A 57 -8.76 14.20 -4.87
C ILE A 57 -8.14 13.80 -3.54
N SER A 58 -7.95 12.50 -3.31
CA SER A 58 -7.39 11.99 -2.05
C SER A 58 -5.97 12.56 -1.82
N ARG A 59 -5.12 12.62 -2.86
CA ARG A 59 -3.78 13.23 -2.79
C ARG A 59 -3.85 14.73 -2.50
N ALA A 60 -4.73 15.47 -3.15
CA ALA A 60 -4.91 16.90 -2.92
C ALA A 60 -5.36 17.18 -1.48
N VAL A 61 -6.31 16.41 -0.94
CA VAL A 61 -6.71 16.50 0.47
C VAL A 61 -5.53 16.23 1.38
N CYS A 62 -4.81 15.12 1.20
CA CYS A 62 -3.64 14.79 2.02
C CYS A 62 -2.55 15.88 1.97
N ALA A 63 -2.30 16.46 0.80
CA ALA A 63 -1.35 17.55 0.63
C ALA A 63 -1.75 18.78 1.46
N LEU A 64 -3.01 19.22 1.37
CA LEU A 64 -3.51 20.38 2.11
C LEU A 64 -3.55 20.14 3.62
N LEU A 65 -3.98 18.95 4.06
CA LEU A 65 -3.93 18.55 5.47
C LEU A 65 -2.54 18.79 6.06
N ASN A 66 -1.49 18.35 5.35
CA ASN A 66 -0.11 18.45 5.81
C ASN A 66 0.57 19.80 5.53
N SER A 67 -0.14 20.78 4.95
CA SER A 67 0.43 22.06 4.51
C SER A 67 -0.30 23.30 5.06
N GLY A 68 -1.05 23.15 6.15
CA GLY A 68 -1.77 24.28 6.78
C GLY A 68 -3.22 24.46 6.32
N GLY A 69 -3.76 23.54 5.52
CA GLY A 69 -5.09 23.63 4.92
C GLY A 69 -5.11 24.39 3.59
N GLY A 70 -6.30 24.58 3.04
CA GLY A 70 -6.51 25.28 1.76
C GLY A 70 -7.79 24.87 1.05
N VAL A 71 -7.82 25.03 -0.26
CA VAL A 71 -8.99 24.74 -1.11
C VAL A 71 -8.58 23.85 -2.28
N ILE A 72 -9.40 22.84 -2.57
CA ILE A 72 -9.29 22.07 -3.81
C ILE A 72 -10.34 22.59 -4.76
N LYS A 73 -9.92 22.99 -5.95
CA LYS A 73 -10.79 23.44 -7.03
C LYS A 73 -10.98 22.30 -8.03
N VAL A 74 -12.23 21.92 -8.24
CA VAL A 74 -12.63 20.82 -9.13
C VAL A 74 -13.53 21.39 -10.22
N GLN A 75 -13.17 21.25 -11.49
CA GLN A 75 -14.04 21.61 -12.60
C GLN A 75 -15.07 20.48 -12.82
N ILE A 76 -16.35 20.83 -12.90
CA ILE A 76 -17.41 19.86 -13.14
C ILE A 76 -17.39 19.46 -14.62
N GLU A 77 -17.17 18.18 -14.91
CA GLU A 77 -17.12 17.68 -16.29
C GLU A 77 -18.51 17.33 -16.84
N ASN A 78 -19.37 16.72 -16.02
CA ASN A 78 -20.66 16.23 -16.47
C ASN A 78 -21.75 17.31 -16.40
N GLU A 79 -22.52 17.43 -17.48
CA GLU A 79 -23.67 18.32 -17.58
C GLU A 79 -24.75 18.01 -16.53
N ASP A 80 -25.57 19.03 -16.22
CA ASP A 80 -26.70 18.98 -15.29
C ASP A 80 -26.37 18.53 -13.85
N TYR A 81 -25.10 18.56 -13.45
CA TYR A 81 -24.68 18.26 -12.08
C TYR A 81 -25.33 19.21 -11.06
N ASN A 82 -25.70 18.68 -9.90
CA ASN A 82 -26.03 19.49 -8.73
C ASN A 82 -25.57 18.79 -7.45
N PHE A 83 -24.71 19.45 -6.66
CA PHE A 83 -24.10 18.89 -5.46
C PHE A 83 -25.13 18.43 -4.42
N THR A 84 -26.14 19.25 -4.13
CA THR A 84 -27.20 18.92 -3.15
C THR A 84 -27.98 17.67 -3.56
N ARG A 85 -28.18 17.45 -4.86
CA ARG A 85 -28.92 16.30 -5.40
C ARG A 85 -28.05 15.06 -5.60
N ASP A 86 -26.83 15.23 -6.11
CA ASP A 86 -26.02 14.15 -6.66
C ASP A 86 -24.81 13.77 -5.79
N GLY A 87 -24.39 14.66 -4.89
CA GLY A 87 -23.22 14.49 -4.03
C GLY A 87 -21.90 14.50 -4.80
N LEU A 88 -20.79 14.15 -4.13
CA LEU A 88 -19.49 13.94 -4.81
C LEU A 88 -19.51 12.61 -5.58
N GLY A 89 -20.11 11.60 -4.97
CA GLY A 89 -20.09 10.21 -5.41
C GLY A 89 -19.46 9.33 -4.35
N VAL A 90 -20.03 8.14 -4.16
CA VAL A 90 -19.78 7.29 -3.00
C VAL A 90 -18.35 6.76 -3.00
N ASP A 91 -17.72 6.56 -4.16
CA ASP A 91 -16.32 6.12 -4.22
C ASP A 91 -15.34 7.20 -3.74
N LEU A 92 -15.62 8.49 -4.01
CA LEU A 92 -14.84 9.61 -3.52
C LEU A 92 -15.01 9.75 -2.01
N GLU A 93 -16.25 9.79 -1.54
CA GLU A 93 -16.58 9.88 -0.11
C GLU A 93 -15.96 8.72 0.68
N ALA A 94 -16.08 7.48 0.18
CA ALA A 94 -15.49 6.32 0.82
C ALA A 94 -13.95 6.37 0.88
N SER A 95 -13.30 7.04 -0.07
CA SER A 95 -11.84 7.20 -0.05
C SER A 95 -11.42 8.28 0.94
N LEU A 96 -12.17 9.39 1.02
CA LEU A 96 -11.96 10.43 2.02
C LEU A 96 -12.17 9.90 3.44
N CYS A 97 -13.23 9.10 3.67
CA CYS A 97 -13.50 8.46 4.96
C CYS A 97 -12.42 7.46 5.41
N LYS A 98 -11.60 6.95 4.49
CA LYS A 98 -10.45 6.09 4.86
C LYS A 98 -9.26 6.89 5.36
N CYS A 99 -9.17 8.17 4.99
CA CYS A 99 -8.01 9.01 5.26
C CYS A 99 -8.26 10.00 6.40
N LEU A 100 -9.53 10.31 6.68
CA LEU A 100 -9.93 11.30 7.67
C LEU A 100 -10.90 10.69 8.69
N PRO A 101 -10.60 10.76 10.01
CA PRO A 101 -11.63 10.55 11.01
C PRO A 101 -12.64 11.70 10.90
N PHE A 102 -13.93 11.38 10.88
CA PHE A 102 -15.03 12.36 10.83
C PHE A 102 -14.85 13.44 9.75
N VAL A 103 -14.96 13.06 8.46
CA VAL A 103 -14.72 13.92 7.29
C VAL A 103 -15.31 15.34 7.41
N ASN A 104 -16.54 15.48 7.90
CA ASN A 104 -17.24 16.77 8.04
C ASN A 104 -16.59 17.74 9.03
N TRP A 105 -15.66 17.28 9.89
CA TRP A 105 -14.92 18.18 10.77
C TRP A 105 -13.79 18.88 10.03
N HIS A 106 -13.32 18.30 8.93
CA HIS A 106 -12.10 18.72 8.22
C HIS A 106 -12.37 19.22 6.81
N LEU A 107 -13.45 18.76 6.20
CA LEU A 107 -13.84 19.13 4.85
C LEU A 107 -15.17 19.87 4.84
N ASP A 108 -15.18 21.02 4.16
CA ASP A 108 -16.41 21.74 3.80
C ASP A 108 -16.48 21.80 2.27
N VAL A 109 -17.65 21.52 1.68
CA VAL A 109 -17.81 21.41 0.22
C VAL A 109 -18.88 22.37 -0.26
N THR A 110 -18.56 23.12 -1.32
CA THR A 110 -19.49 24.06 -1.96
C THR A 110 -19.42 23.94 -3.48
N GLU A 111 -20.51 24.32 -4.15
CA GLU A 111 -20.61 24.37 -5.61
C GLU A 111 -20.83 25.84 -6.01
N ASP A 112 -20.04 26.32 -6.97
CA ASP A 112 -20.24 27.64 -7.57
C ASP A 112 -19.65 27.71 -9.00
N GLY A 113 -20.39 28.36 -9.91
CA GLY A 113 -19.88 28.72 -11.24
C GLY A 113 -19.36 27.58 -12.12
N GLY A 114 -19.88 26.36 -11.98
CA GLY A 114 -19.40 25.18 -12.73
C GLY A 114 -18.19 24.48 -12.08
N TYR A 115 -17.90 24.82 -10.83
CA TYR A 115 -16.85 24.21 -10.02
C TYR A 115 -17.41 23.67 -8.70
N VAL A 116 -16.73 22.66 -8.15
CA VAL A 116 -16.85 22.26 -6.76
C VAL A 116 -15.58 22.65 -6.03
N TYR A 117 -15.73 23.30 -4.88
CA TYR A 117 -14.66 23.71 -3.99
C TYR A 117 -14.70 22.85 -2.74
N ILE A 118 -13.59 22.18 -2.43
CA ILE A 118 -13.43 21.38 -1.20
C ILE A 118 -12.44 22.13 -0.31
N PHE A 119 -12.94 22.76 0.75
CA PHE A 119 -12.15 23.43 1.77
C PHE A 119 -11.59 22.38 2.72
N VAL A 120 -10.27 22.40 2.93
CA VAL A 120 -9.55 21.45 3.77
C VAL A 120 -8.94 22.21 4.93
N LYS A 121 -9.32 21.85 6.16
CA LYS A 121 -8.69 22.40 7.37
C LYS A 121 -7.32 21.77 7.59
N SER A 122 -6.40 22.49 8.23
CA SER A 122 -5.08 21.96 8.56
C SER A 122 -5.15 20.71 9.44
N TRP A 123 -4.22 19.78 9.22
CA TRP A 123 -3.91 18.72 10.17
C TRP A 123 -3.29 19.31 11.43
N SER A 124 -3.59 18.73 12.59
CA SER A 124 -2.99 19.13 13.87
C SER A 124 -2.80 17.95 14.81
N LEU A 125 -1.62 17.88 15.43
CA LEU A 125 -1.29 16.80 16.36
C LEU A 125 -2.30 16.71 17.53
N ASP A 126 -2.74 17.86 18.04
CA ASP A 126 -3.64 17.93 19.20
C ASP A 126 -5.03 17.34 18.92
N VAL A 127 -5.50 17.41 17.67
CA VAL A 127 -6.82 16.90 17.28
C VAL A 127 -6.74 15.43 16.89
N PHE A 128 -5.69 15.04 16.18
CA PHE A 128 -5.61 13.72 15.54
C PHE A 128 -4.70 12.71 16.26
N GLY A 129 -3.87 13.16 17.21
CA GLY A 129 -2.88 12.32 17.88
C GLY A 129 -1.75 11.82 16.97
N LEU A 130 -1.69 12.29 15.72
CA LEU A 130 -0.67 11.93 14.73
C LEU A 130 0.00 13.19 14.17
N PRO A 131 1.31 13.15 13.87
CA PRO A 131 2.03 14.31 13.38
C PRO A 131 1.65 14.70 11.95
N ILE A 132 1.23 13.73 11.13
CA ILE A 132 0.85 13.94 9.72
C ILE A 132 -0.37 13.09 9.36
N GLY A 133 -1.15 13.57 8.39
CA GLY A 133 -2.15 12.78 7.69
C GLY A 133 -1.49 11.95 6.58
N THR A 134 -1.90 10.69 6.42
CA THR A 134 -1.39 9.84 5.33
C THR A 134 -2.52 9.04 4.68
N LEU A 135 -2.41 8.84 3.36
CA LEU A 135 -3.34 7.98 2.62
C LEU A 135 -3.03 6.50 2.82
N ARG A 136 -1.73 6.18 2.91
CA ARG A 136 -1.16 4.84 2.98
C ARG A 136 0.21 4.95 3.63
N THR A 137 0.48 4.07 4.57
CA THR A 137 1.82 3.96 5.15
C THR A 137 2.74 3.19 4.20
N ASN A 138 2.18 2.25 3.41
CA ASN A 138 2.91 1.23 2.68
C ASN A 138 3.93 0.46 3.55
N LEU A 139 3.74 0.51 4.87
CA LEU A 139 4.49 -0.27 5.83
C LEU A 139 3.69 -1.53 6.09
N TYR A 140 4.21 -2.68 5.69
CA TYR A 140 3.52 -3.94 5.89
C TYR A 140 4.18 -4.74 7.00
N THR A 141 3.39 -5.53 7.72
CA THR A 141 3.85 -6.55 8.66
C THR A 141 3.11 -7.86 8.42
N ARG A 142 3.69 -8.97 8.88
CA ARG A 142 2.99 -10.25 8.98
C ARG A 142 2.09 -10.24 10.21
N SER A 143 0.81 -10.54 10.01
CA SER A 143 -0.19 -10.72 11.05
C SER A 143 -0.86 -12.07 10.82
N MET A 144 -0.48 -13.07 11.63
CA MET A 144 -0.82 -14.47 11.38
C MET A 144 -0.44 -14.85 9.93
N SER A 145 -1.38 -15.40 9.15
CA SER A 145 -1.16 -15.83 7.76
C SER A 145 -1.32 -14.74 6.70
N SER A 146 -1.33 -13.45 7.09
CA SER A 146 -1.62 -12.34 6.16
C SER A 146 -0.60 -11.19 6.24
N SER A 147 -0.27 -10.63 5.08
CA SER A 147 0.52 -9.40 4.96
C SER A 147 -0.41 -8.19 5.04
N VAL A 148 -0.37 -7.46 6.15
CA VAL A 148 -1.31 -6.37 6.45
C VAL A 148 -0.58 -5.03 6.43
N GLU A 149 -1.19 -4.01 5.84
CA GLU A 149 -0.66 -2.64 5.92
C GLU A 149 -0.90 -2.10 7.33
N VAL A 150 0.16 -1.64 7.97
CA VAL A 150 0.10 -1.04 9.30
C VAL A 150 -0.57 0.32 9.18
N ASN A 151 -1.65 0.56 9.91
CA ASN A 151 -2.32 1.85 9.90
C ASN A 151 -1.42 2.97 10.49
N ALA A 152 -1.77 4.24 10.27
CA ALA A 152 -0.90 5.37 10.62
C ALA A 152 -0.51 5.44 12.12
N ALA A 153 -1.45 5.11 13.02
CA ALA A 153 -1.18 5.13 14.46
C ALA A 153 -0.22 4.01 14.88
N ALA A 154 -0.51 2.77 14.46
CA ALA A 154 0.36 1.64 14.73
C ALA A 154 1.72 1.78 14.04
N ALA A 155 1.80 2.45 12.88
CA ALA A 155 3.05 2.71 12.19
C ALA A 155 3.92 3.72 12.96
N LEU A 156 3.31 4.74 13.57
CA LEU A 156 4.03 5.68 14.43
C LEU A 156 4.62 4.98 15.65
N GLU A 157 3.81 4.17 16.35
CA GLU A 157 4.25 3.37 17.50
C GLU A 157 5.39 2.42 17.10
N PHE A 158 5.23 1.70 15.99
CA PHE A 158 6.24 0.79 15.46
C PHE A 158 7.58 1.50 15.16
N LEU A 159 7.54 2.67 14.52
CA LEU A 159 8.75 3.42 14.18
C LEU A 159 9.42 4.04 15.42
N GLN A 160 8.64 4.42 16.44
CA GLN A 160 9.16 4.91 17.72
C GLN A 160 9.87 3.79 18.48
N ASP A 161 9.24 2.62 18.59
CA ASP A 161 9.83 1.44 19.21
C ASP A 161 11.12 1.02 18.52
N LEU A 162 11.14 0.99 17.18
CA LEU A 162 12.33 0.65 16.39
C LEU A 162 13.48 1.64 16.62
N LYS A 163 13.16 2.93 16.81
CA LYS A 163 14.13 3.98 17.10
C LYS A 163 14.70 3.85 18.51
N GLU A 164 13.85 3.56 19.49
CA GLU A 164 14.26 3.42 20.90
C GLU A 164 15.10 2.18 21.15
N THR A 165 14.77 1.08 20.48
CA THR A 165 15.46 -0.22 20.60
C THR A 165 16.73 -0.31 19.74
N GLY A 166 16.94 0.61 18.79
CA GLY A 166 18.07 0.58 17.85
C GLY A 166 17.94 -0.48 16.75
N GLY A 167 16.74 -1.04 16.58
CA GLY A 167 16.47 -2.16 15.68
C GLY A 167 15.63 -3.23 16.37
N ARG A 168 15.03 -4.14 15.60
CA ARG A 168 14.40 -5.33 16.18
C ARG A 168 15.50 -6.22 16.75
N SER A 169 15.39 -6.56 18.03
CA SER A 169 16.24 -7.59 18.64
C SER A 169 16.07 -8.89 17.85
N CYS A 170 17.17 -9.49 17.39
CA CYS A 170 17.17 -10.82 16.76
C CYS A 170 16.74 -11.94 17.74
N VAL A 171 16.59 -11.59 19.01
CA VAL A 171 15.94 -12.40 20.03
C VAL A 171 14.51 -11.93 20.08
N GLY A 172 13.58 -12.76 19.57
CA GLY A 172 12.14 -12.52 19.74
C GLY A 172 11.83 -12.18 21.20
N PRO A 173 10.80 -11.36 21.48
CA PRO A 173 10.54 -10.90 22.84
C PRO A 173 10.50 -12.11 23.78
N GLU A 174 11.38 -12.14 24.78
CA GLU A 174 11.25 -13.06 25.90
C GLU A 174 9.90 -12.76 26.55
N LEU A 175 8.89 -13.54 26.16
CA LEU A 175 7.57 -13.44 26.73
C LEU A 175 7.74 -13.61 28.24
N PRO A 176 7.11 -12.78 29.08
CA PRO A 176 7.08 -13.01 30.51
C PRO A 176 6.71 -14.48 30.76
N ALA A 177 7.44 -15.18 31.61
CA ALA A 177 7.32 -16.63 31.84
C ALA A 177 5.89 -17.14 32.16
N HIS A 178 4.93 -16.23 32.34
CA HIS A 178 3.52 -16.50 32.56
C HIS A 178 2.66 -16.50 31.28
N ARG A 179 3.21 -16.26 30.09
CA ARG A 179 2.51 -16.37 28.80
C ARG A 179 3.35 -17.14 27.78
N VAL A 180 3.59 -18.42 28.03
CA VAL A 180 3.90 -19.33 26.93
C VAL A 180 2.62 -19.44 26.10
N CYS A 181 2.57 -18.68 25.00
CA CYS A 181 1.49 -18.79 24.02
C CYS A 181 1.64 -20.16 23.34
N PRO A 182 0.63 -21.05 23.38
CA PRO A 182 0.71 -22.40 22.82
C PRO A 182 1.09 -22.48 21.33
N GLY A 183 1.07 -21.35 20.59
CA GLY A 183 1.36 -21.29 19.15
C GLY A 183 2.82 -20.96 18.77
N VAL A 184 3.70 -20.57 19.70
CA VAL A 184 5.09 -20.18 19.33
C VAL A 184 5.92 -21.38 18.87
N GLU A 185 5.77 -22.52 19.55
CA GLU A 185 6.42 -23.78 19.14
C GLU A 185 5.90 -24.27 17.78
N GLU A 186 4.61 -24.09 17.52
CA GLU A 186 3.97 -24.46 16.24
C GLU A 186 4.46 -23.57 15.08
N GLU A 187 4.63 -22.25 15.29
CA GLU A 187 5.15 -21.37 14.24
C GLU A 187 6.64 -21.62 13.93
N SER A 188 7.46 -21.92 14.96
CA SER A 188 8.86 -22.31 14.75
C SER A 188 8.98 -23.60 13.95
N LEU A 189 8.12 -24.60 14.21
CA LEU A 189 8.06 -25.82 13.41
C LEU A 189 7.67 -25.54 11.96
N VAL A 190 6.75 -24.61 11.72
CA VAL A 190 6.37 -24.20 10.35
C VAL A 190 7.54 -23.54 9.61
N GLU A 191 8.33 -22.71 10.30
CA GLU A 191 9.53 -22.11 9.71
C GLU A 191 10.56 -23.18 9.32
N ASP A 192 10.82 -24.17 10.19
CA ASP A 192 11.75 -25.27 9.90
C ASP A 192 11.29 -26.11 8.69
N LEU A 193 9.99 -26.39 8.60
CA LEU A 193 9.40 -27.11 7.47
C LEU A 193 9.50 -26.29 6.18
N ALA A 194 9.30 -24.98 6.24
CA ALA A 194 9.49 -24.08 5.11
C ALA A 194 10.96 -24.04 4.67
N ALA A 195 11.89 -23.95 5.61
CA ALA A 195 13.33 -24.00 5.33
C ALA A 195 13.72 -25.32 4.65
N ALA A 196 13.19 -26.45 5.12
CA ALA A 196 13.41 -27.76 4.51
C ALA A 196 12.91 -27.81 3.06
N VAL A 197 11.71 -27.28 2.79
CA VAL A 197 11.16 -27.16 1.42
C VAL A 197 11.98 -26.22 0.56
N PHE A 198 12.40 -25.06 1.07
CA PHE A 198 13.24 -24.08 0.36
C PHE A 198 14.63 -24.63 -0.01
N ASN A 199 15.11 -25.64 0.71
CA ASN A 199 16.40 -26.28 0.47
C ASN A 199 16.32 -27.53 -0.41
N LYS A 200 15.12 -27.97 -0.81
CA LYS A 200 14.97 -29.02 -1.83
C LYS A 200 15.49 -28.55 -3.19
N THR A 201 15.98 -29.50 -3.99
CA THR A 201 16.52 -29.24 -5.33
C THR A 201 15.52 -29.47 -6.45
N GLN A 202 14.44 -30.20 -6.19
CA GLN A 202 13.36 -30.50 -7.13
C GLN A 202 12.10 -30.95 -6.39
N PHE A 203 10.96 -30.89 -7.07
CA PHE A 203 9.67 -31.41 -6.60
C PHE A 203 8.98 -32.28 -7.65
N GLN A 204 8.06 -33.12 -7.21
CA GLN A 204 7.08 -33.74 -8.10
C GLN A 204 5.82 -32.88 -8.22
N HIS A 205 5.24 -32.83 -9.41
CA HIS A 205 3.97 -32.15 -9.63
C HIS A 205 2.86 -32.80 -8.82
N GLN A 206 2.06 -31.99 -8.12
CA GLN A 206 1.04 -32.41 -7.15
C GLN A 206 1.60 -33.17 -5.93
N GLU A 207 2.89 -33.03 -5.62
CA GLU A 207 3.42 -33.38 -4.30
C GLU A 207 2.84 -32.43 -3.25
N ASP A 208 2.44 -32.98 -2.09
CA ASP A 208 1.96 -32.19 -0.97
C ASP A 208 3.12 -31.50 -0.25
N PHE A 209 2.90 -30.28 0.26
CA PHE A 209 3.86 -29.59 1.11
C PHE A 209 3.42 -29.60 2.60
N PRO A 210 4.35 -29.69 3.56
CA PRO A 210 4.04 -30.09 4.93
C PRO A 210 3.64 -28.93 5.87
N PHE A 211 3.29 -27.75 5.36
CA PHE A 211 2.98 -26.57 6.19
C PHE A 211 1.76 -25.80 5.70
N SER A 212 1.20 -24.98 6.58
CA SER A 212 0.16 -24.00 6.27
C SER A 212 0.75 -22.58 6.19
N ARG A 213 -0.06 -21.62 5.75
CA ARG A 213 0.33 -20.20 5.80
C ARG A 213 0.42 -19.74 7.25
N SER A 214 1.47 -19.01 7.58
CA SER A 214 1.76 -18.53 8.94
C SER A 214 2.43 -17.15 8.91
N SER A 215 2.86 -16.64 10.06
CA SER A 215 3.69 -15.43 10.15
C SER A 215 4.96 -15.54 9.28
N PHE A 216 5.58 -16.72 9.22
CA PHE A 216 6.81 -17.01 8.49
C PHE A 216 6.60 -17.49 7.05
N VAL A 217 5.39 -17.88 6.65
CA VAL A 217 5.17 -18.53 5.35
C VAL A 217 3.96 -17.95 4.62
N GLU A 218 4.19 -17.51 3.38
CA GLU A 218 3.14 -17.20 2.42
C GLU A 218 3.23 -18.11 1.20
N VAL A 219 2.08 -18.61 0.74
CA VAL A 219 1.99 -19.41 -0.49
C VAL A 219 1.05 -18.73 -1.47
N THR A 220 1.41 -18.72 -2.74
CA THR A 220 0.57 -18.19 -3.79
C THR A 220 0.66 -19.02 -5.06
N LEU A 221 -0.47 -19.24 -5.72
CA LEU A 221 -0.55 -19.88 -7.02
C LEU A 221 -0.80 -18.82 -8.09
N LEU A 222 0.20 -18.56 -8.91
CA LEU A 222 0.12 -17.64 -10.04
C LEU A 222 0.70 -18.31 -11.28
N SER A 223 0.01 -18.16 -12.42
CA SER A 223 0.62 -18.51 -13.71
C SER A 223 1.81 -17.58 -14.01
N GLY A 224 2.77 -18.03 -14.82
CA GLY A 224 3.95 -17.21 -15.18
C GLY A 224 3.57 -15.82 -15.72
N LYS A 225 2.53 -15.74 -16.56
CA LYS A 225 2.01 -14.47 -17.10
C LYS A 225 1.42 -13.55 -16.02
N GLN A 226 0.68 -14.12 -15.06
CA GLN A 226 0.14 -13.35 -13.94
C GLN A 226 1.25 -12.87 -13.03
N LEU A 227 2.25 -13.73 -12.76
CA LEU A 227 3.40 -13.37 -11.95
C LEU A 227 4.14 -12.19 -12.56
N GLN A 228 4.50 -12.23 -13.84
CA GLN A 228 5.14 -11.11 -14.54
C GLN A 228 4.32 -9.81 -14.45
N LYS A 229 2.98 -9.90 -14.54
CA LYS A 229 2.10 -8.73 -14.44
C LYS A 229 2.03 -8.14 -13.03
N HIS A 230 2.10 -8.98 -12.00
CA HIS A 230 1.82 -8.59 -10.60
C HIS A 230 3.05 -8.52 -9.70
N ILE A 231 4.24 -8.86 -10.20
CA ILE A 231 5.47 -8.91 -9.42
C ILE A 231 5.79 -7.61 -8.69
N LYS A 232 5.53 -6.47 -9.36
CA LYS A 232 5.79 -5.11 -8.85
C LYS A 232 4.88 -4.71 -7.69
N GLU A 233 3.78 -5.44 -7.49
CA GLU A 233 2.88 -5.26 -6.35
C GLU A 233 3.10 -6.36 -5.31
N LEU A 234 3.32 -7.60 -5.77
CA LEU A 234 3.47 -8.79 -4.94
C LEU A 234 4.75 -8.74 -4.09
N ILE A 235 5.91 -8.50 -4.72
CA ILE A 235 7.22 -8.57 -4.05
C ILE A 235 7.36 -7.47 -3.00
N PRO A 236 7.14 -6.17 -3.30
CA PRO A 236 7.28 -5.11 -2.30
C PRO A 236 6.44 -5.33 -1.04
N ARG A 237 5.18 -5.77 -1.22
CA ARG A 237 4.26 -6.02 -0.11
C ARG A 237 4.75 -7.14 0.81
N HIS A 238 5.13 -8.28 0.25
CA HIS A 238 5.54 -9.44 1.06
C HIS A 238 6.93 -9.26 1.66
N VAL A 239 7.87 -8.66 0.92
CA VAL A 239 9.21 -8.37 1.43
C VAL A 239 9.15 -7.37 2.56
N SER A 240 8.36 -6.29 2.43
CA SER A 240 8.13 -5.37 3.55
C SER A 240 7.50 -6.09 4.75
N ALA A 241 6.48 -6.93 4.52
CA ALA A 241 5.82 -7.65 5.60
C ALA A 241 6.77 -8.56 6.40
N PHE A 242 7.57 -9.37 5.70
CA PHE A 242 8.52 -10.28 6.35
C PHE A 242 9.67 -9.51 7.02
N ALA A 243 10.26 -8.52 6.35
CA ALA A 243 11.38 -7.76 6.89
C ALA A 243 11.00 -6.94 8.14
N ASN A 244 9.75 -6.49 8.23
CA ASN A 244 9.25 -5.74 9.38
C ASN A 244 8.64 -6.63 10.48
N THR A 245 8.71 -7.96 10.37
CA THR A 245 8.31 -8.90 11.41
C THR A 245 9.53 -9.67 11.88
N ASP A 246 9.78 -10.89 11.38
CA ASP A 246 10.88 -11.77 11.83
C ASP A 246 11.52 -12.54 10.65
N GLY A 247 11.32 -12.05 9.42
CA GLY A 247 11.70 -12.77 8.20
C GLY A 247 10.64 -13.81 7.78
N GLY A 248 10.97 -14.61 6.77
CA GLY A 248 10.10 -15.68 6.28
C GLY A 248 10.30 -16.05 4.81
N TYR A 249 9.40 -16.89 4.30
CA TYR A 249 9.44 -17.51 2.98
C TYR A 249 8.18 -17.17 2.18
N LEU A 250 8.39 -16.72 0.93
CA LEU A 250 7.34 -16.57 -0.07
C LEU A 250 7.48 -17.68 -1.11
N PHE A 251 6.53 -18.61 -1.14
CA PHE A 251 6.47 -19.66 -2.15
C PHE A 251 5.47 -19.30 -3.26
N ILE A 252 5.94 -19.29 -4.50
CA ILE A 252 5.13 -19.01 -5.69
C ILE A 252 5.01 -20.29 -6.52
N GLY A 253 3.78 -20.66 -6.88
CA GLY A 253 3.46 -21.93 -7.56
C GLY A 253 2.89 -23.01 -6.64
N LEU A 254 2.48 -22.67 -5.42
CA LEU A 254 1.88 -23.61 -4.47
C LEU A 254 0.38 -23.32 -4.34
N ASP A 255 -0.44 -24.36 -4.44
CA ASP A 255 -1.87 -24.27 -4.18
C ASP A 255 -2.12 -24.40 -2.68
N GLY A 256 -2.46 -23.28 -2.03
CA GLY A 256 -2.79 -23.26 -0.61
C GLY A 256 -4.15 -23.86 -0.25
N THR A 257 -5.00 -24.17 -1.24
CA THR A 257 -6.32 -24.78 -1.02
C THR A 257 -6.21 -26.31 -1.02
N GLU A 258 -5.56 -26.85 -2.06
CA GLU A 258 -5.35 -28.29 -2.21
C GLU A 258 -4.06 -28.78 -1.53
N GLN A 259 -3.24 -27.86 -1.01
CA GLN A 259 -1.95 -28.13 -0.35
C GLN A 259 -0.91 -28.80 -1.26
N GLN A 260 -0.93 -28.47 -2.56
CA GLN A 260 -0.12 -29.10 -3.61
C GLN A 260 0.89 -28.17 -4.29
N ILE A 261 2.01 -28.75 -4.71
CA ILE A 261 3.03 -28.06 -5.53
C ILE A 261 2.65 -28.17 -7.00
N ILE A 262 2.37 -27.03 -7.64
CA ILE A 262 1.91 -26.97 -9.04
C ILE A 262 2.99 -26.35 -9.95
N GLY A 263 3.59 -25.24 -9.52
CA GLY A 263 4.54 -24.46 -10.30
C GLY A 263 3.88 -23.68 -11.44
N PHE A 264 4.70 -23.25 -12.40
CA PHE A 264 4.26 -22.67 -13.66
C PHE A 264 5.26 -23.03 -14.76
N GLU A 265 4.78 -23.09 -16.00
CA GLU A 265 5.64 -23.32 -17.16
C GLU A 265 6.40 -22.01 -17.49
N ALA A 266 7.71 -22.13 -17.66
CA ALA A 266 8.60 -21.01 -17.97
C ALA A 266 9.84 -21.49 -18.75
N GLU A 267 10.28 -20.67 -19.69
CA GLU A 267 11.58 -20.86 -20.34
C GLU A 267 12.70 -20.28 -19.48
N ARG A 268 13.95 -20.63 -19.77
CA ARG A 268 15.12 -20.12 -19.02
C ARG A 268 15.20 -18.60 -19.04
N SER A 269 14.90 -17.97 -20.17
CA SER A 269 14.86 -16.51 -20.30
C SER A 269 13.77 -15.86 -19.45
N ASP A 270 12.64 -16.54 -19.25
CA ASP A 270 11.57 -16.04 -18.36
C ASP A 270 12.04 -16.00 -16.91
N LEU A 271 12.78 -17.04 -16.48
CA LEU A 271 13.33 -17.12 -15.12
C LEU A 271 14.38 -16.03 -14.88
N GLU A 272 15.31 -15.83 -15.83
CA GLU A 272 16.33 -14.77 -15.75
C GLU A 272 15.69 -13.37 -15.69
N HIS A 273 14.64 -13.14 -16.50
CA HIS A 273 13.88 -11.89 -16.44
C HIS A 273 13.17 -11.72 -15.10
N LEU A 274 12.54 -12.78 -14.60
CA LEU A 274 11.81 -12.79 -13.34
C LEU A 274 12.74 -12.50 -12.16
N GLU A 275 13.90 -13.14 -12.11
CA GLU A 275 14.93 -12.89 -11.08
C GLU A 275 15.39 -11.43 -11.10
N SER A 276 15.65 -10.89 -12.28
CA SER A 276 16.05 -9.48 -12.44
C SER A 276 14.95 -8.52 -11.97
N GLU A 277 13.69 -8.80 -12.27
CA GLU A 277 12.58 -7.96 -11.79
C GLU A 277 12.37 -8.08 -10.27
N ILE A 278 12.58 -9.26 -9.67
CA ILE A 278 12.55 -9.44 -8.20
C ILE A 278 13.64 -8.59 -7.55
N ASP A 279 14.88 -8.71 -8.00
CA ASP A 279 16.00 -7.92 -7.46
C ASP A 279 15.73 -6.42 -7.59
N LYS A 280 15.31 -5.95 -8.78
CA LYS A 280 14.94 -4.53 -8.97
C LYS A 280 13.85 -4.09 -8.01
N CYS A 281 12.79 -4.88 -7.81
CA CYS A 281 11.72 -4.55 -6.88
C CYS A 281 12.25 -4.40 -5.45
N ILE A 282 13.13 -5.30 -5.01
CA ILE A 282 13.68 -5.29 -3.65
C ILE A 282 14.67 -4.12 -3.48
N GLN A 283 15.58 -3.87 -4.43
CA GLN A 283 16.53 -2.76 -4.36
C GLN A 283 15.85 -1.39 -4.39
N GLN A 284 14.66 -1.29 -4.99
CA GLN A 284 13.88 -0.05 -5.07
C GLN A 284 12.95 0.17 -3.87
N LEU A 285 12.87 -0.78 -2.93
CA LEU A 285 12.08 -0.60 -1.72
C LEU A 285 12.63 0.57 -0.89
N PRO A 286 11.78 1.53 -0.50
CA PRO A 286 12.17 2.56 0.46
C PRO A 286 12.47 1.91 1.82
N VAL A 287 13.68 2.11 2.33
CA VAL A 287 14.10 1.66 3.66
C VAL A 287 14.52 2.86 4.47
N THR A 288 14.05 2.95 5.71
CA THR A 288 14.47 3.95 6.69
C THR A 288 15.25 3.25 7.79
N HIS A 289 16.46 3.74 8.06
CA HIS A 289 17.33 3.20 9.10
C HIS A 289 17.33 4.10 10.33
N PHE A 290 17.28 3.49 11.50
CA PHE A 290 17.56 4.15 12.79
C PHE A 290 18.92 3.74 13.37
N CYS A 291 19.62 2.81 12.70
CA CYS A 291 20.93 2.31 13.07
C CYS A 291 22.04 2.86 12.15
N GLU A 292 23.30 2.71 12.55
CA GLU A 292 24.46 3.22 11.79
C GLU A 292 24.87 2.30 10.64
N GLU A 293 24.60 1.00 10.73
CA GLU A 293 25.06 -0.01 9.78
C GLU A 293 24.41 0.14 8.39
N GLN A 294 23.17 0.64 8.34
CA GLN A 294 22.39 0.87 7.11
C GLN A 294 22.43 -0.31 6.13
N GLU A 295 22.29 -1.53 6.65
CA GLU A 295 22.34 -2.74 5.82
C GLU A 295 21.15 -2.82 4.86
N LYS A 296 21.42 -3.34 3.65
CA LYS A 296 20.35 -3.64 2.69
C LYS A 296 19.50 -4.83 3.14
N ILE A 297 18.28 -4.91 2.61
CA ILE A 297 17.41 -6.08 2.77
C ILE A 297 18.14 -7.32 2.25
N LYS A 298 18.39 -8.28 3.14
CA LYS A 298 18.98 -9.58 2.82
C LYS A 298 17.88 -10.51 2.34
N TYR A 299 18.08 -11.12 1.17
CA TYR A 299 17.13 -12.10 0.62
C TYR A 299 17.86 -13.16 -0.21
N THR A 300 17.17 -14.27 -0.49
CA THR A 300 17.64 -15.30 -1.41
C THR A 300 16.48 -15.73 -2.29
N CYS A 301 16.70 -15.75 -3.61
CA CYS A 301 15.73 -16.24 -4.57
C CYS A 301 16.19 -17.59 -5.12
N LYS A 302 15.28 -18.54 -5.28
CA LYS A 302 15.54 -19.85 -5.88
C LYS A 302 14.41 -20.23 -6.82
N PHE A 303 14.76 -20.78 -7.98
CA PHE A 303 13.81 -21.48 -8.84
C PHE A 303 14.05 -22.99 -8.69
N ILE A 304 13.05 -23.69 -8.15
CA ILE A 304 13.14 -25.12 -7.89
C ILE A 304 12.30 -25.83 -8.97
N PRO A 305 12.89 -26.73 -9.78
CA PRO A 305 12.17 -27.43 -10.84
C PRO A 305 11.09 -28.36 -10.29
N VAL A 306 9.93 -28.37 -10.96
CA VAL A 306 8.81 -29.27 -10.69
C VAL A 306 8.67 -30.23 -11.87
N HIS A 307 8.82 -31.53 -11.61
CA HIS A 307 8.73 -32.56 -12.63
C HIS A 307 7.33 -33.16 -12.68
N ARG A 308 6.77 -33.29 -13.89
CA ARG A 308 5.59 -34.15 -14.11
C ARG A 308 6.10 -35.57 -14.36
N SER A 309 5.54 -36.55 -13.68
CA SER A 309 5.79 -37.96 -13.99
C SER A 309 5.34 -38.22 -15.43
N GLY A 310 6.31 -38.55 -16.29
CA GLY A 310 6.09 -39.05 -17.65
C GLY A 310 6.02 -40.56 -17.68
#